data_AF-A0AA42KFM8-F1
#
_entry.id   AF-A0AA42KFM8-F1
#
_cell.length_a   1.000
_cell.length_b   1.000
_cell.length_c   1.000
_cell.angle_alpha   90.00
_cell.angle_beta   90.00
_cell.angle_gamma   90.00
#
_symmetry.space_group_name_H-M   'P 1'
#
loop_
_entity.id
_entity.type
_entity.pdbx_description
1 polymer ?
#
loop_
_entity_poly.entity_id
_entity_poly.type
_entity_poly.pdbx_seq_one_letter_code
_entity_poly.pdbx_strand_id
1 'polypeptide(L)'
;MAASPGQRVAAWFLLSVALLAICLQPRLLWFIAGLVVLGLWMVWRDRRYLARLAAQRQGESICQFARAFPRRQVDTWVIRAVYESLHGYLGGRLPIRADDRLKQDLRLDDDDLDLDLLADMARLSGRSLERTADNPWFDRVSSVRDLVLFLDQQPRLSAT
;
A
#
# COMPACT_ATOMS: atom_id res chain seq x y z
N MET A 1 -28.66 -20.46 -10.77
CA MET A 1 -28.52 -21.90 -11.08
C MET A 1 -27.95 -22.61 -9.86
N ALA A 2 -28.51 -23.74 -9.44
CA ALA A 2 -27.94 -24.56 -8.36
C ALA A 2 -27.09 -25.69 -8.95
N ALA A 3 -25.92 -25.97 -8.36
CA ALA A 3 -25.07 -27.08 -8.79
C ALA A 3 -25.76 -28.43 -8.59
N SER A 4 -25.62 -29.34 -9.55
CA SER A 4 -26.28 -30.65 -9.48
C SER A 4 -25.74 -31.48 -8.31
N PRO A 5 -26.53 -32.41 -7.71
CA PRO A 5 -26.06 -33.22 -6.59
C PRO A 5 -24.79 -34.01 -6.94
N GLY A 6 -24.67 -34.50 -8.18
CA GLY A 6 -23.46 -35.17 -8.67
C GLY A 6 -22.22 -34.26 -8.69
N GLN A 7 -22.35 -33.00 -9.14
CA GLN A 7 -21.24 -32.03 -9.10
C GLN A 7 -20.76 -31.76 -7.67
N ARG A 8 -21.69 -31.67 -6.70
CA ARG A 8 -21.34 -31.46 -5.29
C ARG A 8 -20.59 -32.66 -4.72
N VAL A 9 -21.04 -33.89 -4.98
CA VAL A 9 -20.34 -35.11 -4.54
C VAL A 9 -18.95 -35.23 -5.18
N ALA A 10 -18.82 -34.96 -6.48
CA ALA A 10 -17.53 -34.95 -7.17
C ALA A 10 -16.56 -33.91 -6.59
N ALA A 11 -17.03 -32.70 -6.29
CA ALA A 11 -16.22 -31.66 -5.67
C ALA A 11 -15.72 -32.08 -4.26
N TRP A 12 -16.58 -32.65 -3.42
CA TRP A 12 -16.18 -33.17 -2.11
C TRP A 12 -15.17 -34.32 -2.21
N PHE A 13 -15.32 -35.22 -3.20
CA PHE A 13 -14.39 -36.32 -3.43
C PHE A 13 -13.01 -35.85 -3.92
N LEU A 14 -12.97 -34.88 -4.83
CA LEU A 14 -11.71 -34.27 -5.27
C LEU A 14 -11.00 -33.53 -4.12
N LEU A 15 -11.76 -32.82 -3.28
CA LEU A 15 -11.24 -32.06 -2.14
C LEU A 15 -10.72 -33.00 -1.04
N SER A 16 -11.38 -34.12 -0.77
CA SER A 16 -10.91 -35.12 0.19
C SER A 16 -9.68 -35.90 -0.30
N VAL A 17 -9.62 -36.25 -1.58
CA VAL A 17 -8.41 -36.85 -2.19
C VAL A 17 -7.23 -35.88 -2.17
N ALA A 18 -7.45 -34.59 -2.43
CA ALA A 18 -6.42 -33.56 -2.30
C ALA A 18 -5.92 -33.44 -0.85
N LEU A 19 -6.81 -33.39 0.14
CA LEU A 19 -6.43 -33.40 1.56
C LEU A 19 -5.63 -34.66 1.93
N LEU A 20 -6.05 -35.83 1.47
CA LEU A 20 -5.37 -37.10 1.73
C LEU A 20 -3.96 -37.10 1.13
N ALA A 21 -3.79 -36.61 -0.10
CA ALA A 21 -2.49 -36.48 -0.76
C ALA A 21 -1.56 -35.49 -0.03
N ILE A 22 -2.10 -34.38 0.48
CA ILE A 22 -1.36 -33.41 1.30
C ILE A 22 -0.88 -34.08 2.61
N CYS A 23 -1.75 -34.85 3.29
CA CYS A 23 -1.37 -35.58 4.51
C CYS A 23 -0.37 -36.72 4.26
N LEU A 24 -0.44 -37.42 3.11
CA LEU A 24 0.52 -38.47 2.75
C LEU A 24 1.90 -37.93 2.33
N GLN A 25 2.02 -36.64 1.98
CA GLN A 25 3.29 -36.03 1.59
C GLN A 25 3.81 -35.05 2.65
N PRO A 26 4.54 -35.52 3.69
CA PRO A 26 5.13 -34.63 4.70
C PRO A 26 6.12 -33.63 4.08
N ARG A 27 6.69 -33.91 2.91
CA ARG A 27 7.50 -32.96 2.13
C ARG A 27 6.71 -31.70 1.74
N LEU A 28 5.43 -31.84 1.37
CA LEU A 28 4.56 -30.72 1.02
C LEU A 28 4.18 -29.90 2.25
N LEU A 29 3.92 -30.56 3.38
CA LEU A 29 3.69 -29.88 4.67
C LEU A 29 4.93 -29.06 5.11
N TRP A 30 6.14 -29.63 4.99
CA TRP A 30 7.39 -28.90 5.26
C TRP A 30 7.62 -27.73 4.29
N PHE A 31 7.26 -27.88 3.01
CA PHE A 31 7.35 -26.80 2.02
C PHE A 31 6.40 -25.64 2.36
N ILE A 32 5.13 -25.94 2.66
CA ILE A 32 4.13 -24.94 3.07
C ILE A 32 4.56 -24.26 4.39
N ALA A 33 5.04 -25.02 5.38
CA ALA A 33 5.57 -24.45 6.62
C ALA A 33 6.78 -23.53 6.36
N GLY A 34 7.68 -23.91 5.44
CA GLY A 34 8.80 -23.09 5.01
C GLY A 34 8.36 -21.75 4.39
N LEU A 35 7.35 -21.76 3.51
CA LEU A 35 6.78 -20.55 2.93
C LEU A 35 6.12 -19.65 3.98
N VAL A 36 5.37 -20.22 4.92
CA VAL A 36 4.75 -19.46 6.02
C VAL A 36 5.80 -18.82 6.93
N VAL A 37 6.85 -19.57 7.30
CA VAL A 37 7.97 -19.04 8.11
C VAL A 37 8.73 -17.95 7.35
N LEU A 38 8.94 -18.10 6.04
CA LEU A 38 9.58 -17.09 5.19
C LEU A 38 8.74 -15.80 5.13
N GLY A 39 7.42 -15.91 4.90
CA GLY A 39 6.50 -14.77 4.91
C GLY A 39 6.50 -14.02 6.24
N LEU A 40 6.36 -14.75 7.35
CA LEU A 40 6.45 -14.19 8.71
C LEU A 40 7.81 -13.53 8.98
N TRP A 41 8.91 -14.10 8.48
CA TRP A 41 10.25 -13.52 8.60
C TRP A 41 10.41 -12.22 7.81
N MET A 42 9.88 -12.14 6.58
CA MET A 42 9.89 -10.91 5.77
C MET A 42 9.07 -9.80 6.45
N VAL A 43 7.83 -10.08 6.84
CA VAL A 43 6.97 -9.13 7.57
C VAL A 43 7.64 -8.67 8.88
N TRP A 44 8.30 -9.57 9.61
CA TRP A 44 9.03 -9.21 10.82
C TRP A 44 10.28 -8.37 10.54
N ARG A 45 11.05 -8.69 9.48
CA ARG A 45 12.21 -7.91 9.03
C ARG A 45 11.82 -6.48 8.66
N ASP A 46 10.73 -6.32 7.91
CA ASP A 46 10.36 -5.02 7.35
C ASP A 46 9.67 -4.13 8.40
N ARG A 47 8.89 -4.73 9.32
CA ARG A 47 8.47 -4.04 10.57
C ARG A 47 9.66 -3.60 11.43
N ARG A 48 10.71 -4.43 11.57
CA ARG A 48 11.96 -4.03 12.27
C ARG A 48 12.71 -2.92 11.55
N TYR A 49 12.67 -2.87 10.22
CA TYR A 49 13.27 -1.79 9.41
C TYR A 49 12.53 -0.46 9.60
N LEU A 50 11.20 -0.45 9.41
CA LEU A 50 10.37 0.74 9.58
C LEU A 50 10.41 1.28 11.02
N ALA A 51 10.44 0.41 12.04
CA ALA A 51 10.59 0.83 13.43
C ALA A 51 11.95 1.50 13.71
N ARG A 52 13.04 1.04 13.07
CA ARG A 52 14.37 1.70 13.15
C ARG A 52 14.38 3.04 12.41
N LEU A 53 13.74 3.12 11.24
CA LEU A 53 13.64 4.36 10.48
C LEU A 53 12.82 5.42 11.25
N ALA A 54 11.72 5.00 11.90
CA ALA A 54 10.95 5.86 12.80
C ALA A 54 11.78 6.34 14.00
N ALA A 55 12.60 5.47 14.62
CA ALA A 55 13.50 5.84 15.70
C ALA A 55 14.58 6.85 15.27
N GLN A 56 15.10 6.74 14.04
CA GLN A 56 16.07 7.67 13.46
C GLN A 56 15.49 9.06 13.16
N ARG A 57 14.16 9.19 13.07
CA ARG A 57 13.44 10.42 12.70
C ARG A 57 12.68 11.06 13.87
N GLN A 58 12.93 10.64 15.11
CA GLN A 58 12.22 11.17 16.28
C GLN A 58 12.41 12.70 16.39
N GLY A 59 11.29 13.42 16.46
CA GLY A 59 11.26 14.90 16.45
C GLY A 59 10.96 15.52 15.07
N GLU A 60 10.97 14.74 13.99
CA GLU A 60 10.42 15.17 12.69
C GLU A 60 8.88 15.26 12.75
N SER A 61 8.30 16.16 11.95
CA SER A 61 6.85 16.44 11.96
C SER A 61 6.34 16.90 10.60
N ILE A 62 5.01 16.88 10.43
CA ILE A 62 4.33 17.36 9.21
C ILE A 62 4.75 18.78 8.78
N CYS A 63 5.13 19.64 9.73
CA CYS A 63 5.65 20.99 9.47
C CYS A 63 7.03 21.02 8.79
N GLN A 64 7.79 19.93 8.88
CA GLN A 64 9.05 19.71 8.15
C GLN A 64 8.76 19.11 6.77
N PHE A 65 7.88 18.11 6.69
CA PHE A 65 7.39 17.54 5.42
C PHE A 65 6.82 18.62 4.48
N ALA A 66 5.88 19.43 4.96
CA ALA A 66 5.27 20.50 4.19
C ALA A 66 6.26 21.60 3.76
N ARG A 67 7.42 21.71 4.43
CA ARG A 67 8.50 22.65 4.07
C ARG A 67 9.34 22.17 2.89
N ALA A 68 9.28 20.87 2.56
CA ALA A 68 9.96 20.30 1.39
C ALA A 68 9.27 20.64 0.06
N PHE A 69 8.12 21.31 0.08
CA PHE A 69 7.36 21.75 -1.10
C PHE A 69 7.40 23.29 -1.23
N PRO A 70 7.52 23.85 -2.46
CA PRO A 70 7.52 25.29 -2.65
C PRO A 70 6.16 25.91 -2.28
N ARG A 71 6.20 26.99 -1.48
CA ARG A 71 4.98 27.69 -1.03
C ARG A 71 4.15 28.18 -2.22
N ARG A 72 2.83 27.94 -2.17
CA ARG A 72 1.82 28.32 -3.18
C ARG A 72 1.97 27.65 -4.56
N GLN A 73 2.91 26.71 -4.75
CA GLN A 73 2.98 25.91 -5.98
C GLN A 73 2.19 24.60 -5.87
N VAL A 74 2.12 24.03 -4.67
CA VAL A 74 1.38 22.80 -4.36
C VAL A 74 0.27 23.09 -3.36
N ASP A 75 -0.89 22.47 -3.53
CA ASP A 75 -2.04 22.60 -2.64
C ASP A 75 -1.78 21.99 -1.25
N THR A 76 -1.96 22.80 -0.20
CA THR A 76 -1.80 22.38 1.20
C THR A 76 -2.69 21.18 1.56
N TRP A 77 -3.87 21.04 0.94
CA TRP A 77 -4.74 19.90 1.18
C TRP A 77 -4.18 18.60 0.61
N VAL A 78 -3.49 18.64 -0.54
CA VAL A 78 -2.81 17.47 -1.12
C VAL A 78 -1.61 17.07 -0.26
N ILE A 79 -0.77 18.05 0.14
CA ILE A 79 0.36 17.82 1.06
C ILE A 79 -0.13 17.16 2.36
N ARG A 80 -1.23 17.67 2.93
CA ARG A 80 -1.81 17.12 4.16
C ARG A 80 -2.38 15.71 3.96
N ALA A 81 -3.17 15.49 2.92
CA ALA A 81 -3.80 14.20 2.64
C ALA A 81 -2.76 13.08 2.46
N VAL A 82 -1.74 13.31 1.62
CA VAL A 82 -0.68 12.31 1.40
C VAL A 82 0.08 12.02 2.68
N TYR A 83 0.41 13.05 3.48
CA TYR A 83 1.07 12.82 4.77
C TYR A 83 0.20 12.01 5.73
N GLU A 84 -1.05 12.41 5.94
CA GLU A 84 -1.94 11.77 6.93
C GLU A 84 -2.30 10.34 6.53
N SER A 85 -2.60 10.07 5.26
CA SER A 85 -2.87 8.71 4.75
C SER A 85 -1.63 7.80 4.83
N LEU A 86 -0.45 8.24 4.33
CA LEU A 86 0.77 7.41 4.41
C LEU A 86 1.22 7.18 5.85
N HIS A 87 1.15 8.20 6.70
CA HIS A 87 1.51 8.10 8.11
C HIS A 87 0.55 7.18 8.87
N GLY A 88 -0.75 7.23 8.57
CA GLY A 88 -1.77 6.32 9.11
C GLY A 88 -1.54 4.87 8.68
N TYR A 89 -1.37 4.63 7.38
CA TYR A 89 -1.08 3.31 6.80
C TYR A 89 0.17 2.68 7.42
N LEU A 90 1.26 3.45 7.56
CA LEU A 90 2.52 3.03 8.19
C LEU A 90 2.45 3.03 9.74
N GLY A 91 1.25 2.97 10.33
CA GLY A 91 1.01 2.71 11.74
C GLY A 91 1.24 3.89 12.69
N GLY A 92 1.17 5.13 12.19
CA GLY A 92 1.15 6.36 12.99
C GLY A 92 2.43 6.67 13.77
N ARG A 93 3.58 6.12 13.35
CA ARG A 93 4.86 6.23 14.08
C ARG A 93 6.05 6.68 13.26
N LEU A 94 6.01 6.58 11.93
CA LEU A 94 7.10 6.95 11.04
C LEU A 94 6.86 8.35 10.45
N PRO A 95 7.68 9.37 10.77
CA PRO A 95 7.63 10.66 10.08
C PRO A 95 8.02 10.50 8.61
N ILE A 96 7.13 10.94 7.72
CA ILE A 96 7.28 10.86 6.27
C ILE A 96 8.08 12.08 5.78
N ARG A 97 9.00 11.87 4.83
CA ARG A 97 9.74 12.92 4.11
C ARG A 97 9.30 12.91 2.64
N ALA A 98 9.37 14.06 1.97
CA ALA A 98 8.99 14.16 0.56
C ALA A 98 9.90 13.29 -0.33
N ASP A 99 11.19 13.23 -0.02
CA ASP A 99 12.19 12.51 -0.80
C ASP A 99 12.32 11.02 -0.42
N ASP A 100 11.38 10.49 0.38
CA ASP A 100 11.30 9.05 0.64
C ASP A 100 10.82 8.30 -0.62
N ARG A 101 11.54 7.25 -1.00
CA ARG A 101 11.09 6.36 -2.08
C ARG A 101 10.14 5.31 -1.53
N LEU A 102 9.02 5.15 -2.20
CA LEU A 102 7.88 4.35 -1.73
C LEU A 102 8.32 2.90 -1.47
N LYS A 103 8.96 2.28 -2.46
CA LYS A 103 9.36 0.86 -2.43
C LYS A 103 10.64 0.56 -1.64
N GLN A 104 11.63 1.44 -1.71
CA GLN A 104 12.94 1.21 -1.07
C GLN A 104 12.97 1.64 0.41
N ASP A 105 12.34 2.77 0.74
CA ASP A 105 12.48 3.44 2.04
C ASP A 105 11.21 3.32 2.90
N LEU A 106 10.02 3.37 2.32
CA LEU A 106 8.75 3.16 3.04
C LEU A 106 8.23 1.71 3.00
N ARG A 107 8.82 0.86 2.15
CA ARG A 107 8.41 -0.55 1.92
C ARG A 107 6.97 -0.70 1.42
N LEU A 108 6.47 0.30 0.71
CA LEU A 108 5.23 0.26 -0.04
C LEU A 108 5.55 -0.26 -1.44
N ASP A 109 5.05 -1.43 -1.82
CA ASP A 109 5.06 -1.85 -3.21
C ASP A 109 3.91 -1.25 -4.02
N ASP A 110 3.69 -1.78 -5.23
CA ASP A 110 2.74 -1.21 -6.19
C ASP A 110 1.31 -1.72 -5.93
N ASP A 111 1.17 -2.81 -5.14
CA ASP A 111 -0.11 -3.32 -4.64
C ASP A 111 -0.49 -2.64 -3.30
N ASP A 112 0.50 -2.22 -2.49
CA ASP A 112 0.26 -1.44 -1.25
C ASP A 112 -0.32 -0.03 -1.54
N LEU A 113 -0.07 0.53 -2.73
CA LEU A 113 -0.67 1.78 -3.22
C LEU A 113 -1.97 1.50 -3.99
N ASP A 114 -2.85 0.72 -3.37
CA ASP A 114 -4.14 0.32 -3.93
C ASP A 114 -5.10 1.50 -4.18
N LEU A 115 -6.20 1.17 -4.86
CA LEU A 115 -7.27 2.12 -5.17
C LEU A 115 -7.89 2.75 -3.91
N ASP A 116 -7.89 2.07 -2.76
CA ASP A 116 -8.51 2.57 -1.53
C ASP A 116 -7.60 3.59 -0.83
N LEU A 117 -6.30 3.30 -0.69
CA LEU A 117 -5.31 4.23 -0.14
C LEU A 117 -5.17 5.49 -1.01
N LEU A 118 -5.18 5.34 -2.34
CA LEU A 118 -5.14 6.47 -3.26
C LEU A 118 -6.46 7.26 -3.27
N ALA A 119 -7.61 6.59 -3.19
CA ALA A 119 -8.92 7.25 -3.08
C ALA A 119 -9.09 7.98 -1.74
N ASP A 120 -8.51 7.48 -0.66
CA ASP A 120 -8.47 8.17 0.63
C ASP A 120 -7.71 9.51 0.52
N MET A 121 -6.54 9.52 -0.11
CA MET A 121 -5.77 10.75 -0.36
C MET A 121 -6.51 11.71 -1.29
N ALA A 122 -7.12 11.20 -2.37
CA ALA A 122 -7.89 12.00 -3.32
C ALA A 122 -9.12 12.63 -2.67
N ARG A 123 -9.88 11.86 -1.87
CA ARG A 123 -11.05 12.32 -1.11
C ARG A 123 -10.66 13.40 -0.09
N LEU A 124 -9.59 13.19 0.68
CA LEU A 124 -9.10 14.15 1.68
C LEU A 124 -8.53 15.45 1.06
N SER A 125 -8.12 15.42 -0.22
CA SER A 125 -7.58 16.58 -0.94
C SER A 125 -8.54 17.21 -1.95
N GLY A 126 -9.77 16.69 -2.08
CA GLY A 126 -10.77 17.18 -3.02
C GLY A 126 -10.41 16.95 -4.50
N ARG A 127 -9.71 15.86 -4.80
CA ARG A 127 -9.19 15.53 -6.14
C ARG A 127 -9.93 14.36 -6.77
N SER A 128 -10.05 14.39 -8.09
CA SER A 128 -10.58 13.29 -8.89
C SER A 128 -9.52 12.22 -9.14
N LEU A 129 -9.95 10.98 -9.29
CA LEU A 129 -9.16 9.88 -9.86
C LEU A 129 -9.73 9.42 -11.21
N GLU A 130 -10.61 10.22 -11.81
CA GLU A 130 -10.98 10.05 -13.22
C GLU A 130 -9.79 10.42 -14.11
N ARG A 131 -9.57 9.66 -15.19
CA ARG A 131 -8.58 9.95 -16.24
C ARG A 131 -7.13 10.09 -15.73
N THR A 132 -6.74 9.32 -14.72
CA THR A 132 -5.37 9.33 -14.17
C THR A 132 -4.26 9.17 -15.21
N ALA A 133 -4.52 8.46 -16.31
CA ALA A 133 -3.59 8.28 -17.44
C ALA A 133 -3.25 9.58 -18.20
N ASP A 134 -4.05 10.64 -18.09
CA ASP A 134 -3.73 11.96 -18.66
C ASP A 134 -2.72 12.76 -17.80
N ASN A 135 -2.38 12.27 -16.60
CA ASN A 135 -1.50 12.95 -15.66
C ASN A 135 -0.02 12.78 -16.06
N PRO A 136 0.79 13.87 -16.13
CA PRO A 136 2.23 13.80 -16.44
C PRO A 136 3.09 12.90 -15.53
N TRP A 137 2.58 12.53 -14.35
CA TRP A 137 3.21 11.65 -13.36
C TRP A 137 2.70 10.20 -13.39
N PHE A 138 1.74 9.87 -14.26
CA PHE A 138 1.29 8.48 -14.45
C PHE A 138 2.46 7.58 -14.83
N ASP A 139 2.51 6.37 -14.28
CA ASP A 139 3.63 5.40 -14.33
C ASP A 139 5.02 5.95 -13.90
N ARG A 140 5.07 7.09 -13.20
CA ARG A 140 6.31 7.77 -12.78
C ARG A 140 6.39 8.09 -11.28
N VAL A 141 5.38 7.72 -10.51
CA VAL A 141 5.36 7.92 -9.06
C VAL A 141 6.34 6.96 -8.39
N SER A 142 7.48 7.47 -7.90
CA SER A 142 8.54 6.68 -7.27
C SER A 142 8.81 7.07 -5.81
N SER A 143 8.50 8.32 -5.46
CA SER A 143 8.69 8.95 -4.17
C SER A 143 7.41 9.62 -3.68
N VAL A 144 7.37 9.96 -2.39
CA VAL A 144 6.24 10.70 -1.79
C VAL A 144 6.07 12.08 -2.44
N ARG A 145 7.16 12.71 -2.90
CA ARG A 145 7.15 13.95 -3.69
C ARG A 145 6.40 13.76 -5.01
N ASP A 146 6.68 12.68 -5.72
CA ASP A 146 6.01 12.38 -7.00
C ASP A 146 4.52 12.10 -6.77
N LEU A 147 4.15 11.41 -5.68
CA LEU A 147 2.76 11.12 -5.31
C LEU A 147 1.98 12.40 -4.97
N VAL A 148 2.59 13.34 -4.24
CA VAL A 148 2.01 14.67 -3.99
C VAL A 148 1.83 15.45 -5.29
N LEU A 149 2.80 15.43 -6.20
CA LEU A 149 2.73 16.16 -7.47
C LEU A 149 1.74 15.52 -8.46
N PHE A 150 1.59 14.19 -8.45
CA PHE A 150 0.53 13.48 -9.17
C PHE A 150 -0.85 13.94 -8.71
N LEU A 151 -1.15 13.86 -7.40
CA LEU A 151 -2.45 14.27 -6.86
C LEU A 151 -2.73 15.76 -7.00
N ASP A 152 -1.71 16.62 -6.92
CA ASP A 152 -1.87 18.06 -7.12
C ASP A 152 -2.08 18.45 -8.60
N GLN A 153 -1.66 17.60 -9.54
CA GLN A 153 -1.99 17.72 -10.96
C GLN A 153 -3.32 17.04 -11.34
N GLN A 154 -3.97 16.29 -10.45
CA GLN A 154 -5.32 15.80 -10.70
C GLN A 154 -6.36 16.92 -10.67
N PRO A 155 -7.43 16.84 -11.48
CA PRO A 155 -8.56 17.77 -11.41
C PRO A 155 -9.15 17.84 -10.00
N ARG A 156 -9.60 19.03 -9.60
CA ARG A 156 -10.42 19.16 -8.39
C ARG A 156 -11.83 18.61 -8.66
N LEU A 157 -12.41 17.96 -7.66
CA LEU A 157 -13.82 17.58 -7.69
C LEU A 157 -14.68 18.86 -7.72
N SER A 158 -15.65 18.90 -8.63
CA SER A 158 -16.64 19.98 -8.68
C SER A 158 -17.47 19.96 -7.40
N ALA A 159 -17.50 21.08 -6.68
CA ALA A 159 -18.47 21.27 -5.60
C ALA A 159 -19.88 21.18 -6.18
N THR A 160 -20.68 20.26 -5.62
CA THR A 160 -22.06 19.97 -6.02
C THR A 160 -22.99 20.35 -4.86
#